data_AF-A0A1X2HEJ8-F1
#
_entry.id   AF-A0A1X2HEJ8-F1
#
_cell.length_a   1.000
_cell.length_b   1.000
_cell.length_c   1.000
_cell.angle_alpha   90.00
_cell.angle_beta   90.00
_cell.angle_gamma   90.00
#
_symmetry.space_group_name_H-M   'P 1'
#
loop_
_entity.id
_entity.type
_entity.pdbx_description
1 polymer ?
#
loop_
_entity_poly.entity_id
_entity_poly.type
_entity_poly.pdbx_seq_one_letter_code
_entity_poly.pdbx_strand_id
1 'polypeptide(L)' 'EEEDDPYNARIEKTGCAQENEDLLICYADKKDWRLCAAEMQKFRKCFQAN' A
#
# COMPACT_ATOMS: atom_id res chain seq x y z
N GLU A 1 0.04 12.80 21.92
CA GLU A 1 -0.34 11.69 21.04
C GLU A 1 0.14 12.10 19.66
N GLU A 2 1.08 11.35 19.09
CA GLU A 2 1.46 11.58 17.69
C GLU A 2 0.20 11.29 16.87
N GLU A 3 -0.41 12.35 16.33
CA GLU A 3 -1.53 12.22 15.40
C GLU A 3 -1.11 11.24 14.31
N ASP A 4 -1.87 10.14 14.15
CA ASP A 4 -1.62 9.19 13.07
C ASP A 4 -1.50 9.96 11.76
N ASP A 5 -0.40 9.71 11.05
CA ASP A 5 -0.11 10.39 9.79
C ASP A 5 -1.39 10.36 8.91
N PRO A 6 -1.86 11.51 8.41
CA PRO A 6 -3.13 11.56 7.69
C PRO A 6 -3.17 10.66 6.46
N TYR A 7 -2.02 10.27 5.90
CA TYR A 7 -1.94 9.28 4.82
C TYR A 7 -2.15 7.86 5.36
N ASN A 8 -1.48 7.47 6.43
CA ASN A 8 -1.68 6.16 7.08
C ASN A 8 -3.14 5.97 7.51
N ALA A 9 -3.73 6.97 8.18
CA ALA A 9 -5.12 6.94 8.61
C ALA A 9 -6.12 6.79 7.45
N ARG A 10 -5.78 7.28 6.24
CA ARG A 10 -6.60 7.06 5.03
C ARG A 10 -6.44 5.64 4.50
N ILE A 11 -5.21 5.12 4.48
CA ILE A 11 -4.94 3.76 4.01
C ILE A 11 -5.60 2.72 4.92
N GLU A 12 -5.56 2.88 6.24
CA GLU A 12 -6.24 1.98 7.17
C GLU A 12 -7.75 1.89 6.93
N LYS A 13 -8.39 3.03 6.63
CA LYS A 13 -9.83 3.09 6.31
C LYS A 13 -10.21 2.34 5.04
N THR A 14 -9.25 1.99 4.19
CA THR A 14 -9.52 1.24 2.94
C THR A 14 -9.61 -0.26 3.16
N GLY A 15 -9.17 -0.77 4.32
CA GLY A 15 -9.03 -2.20 4.57
C GLY A 15 -7.88 -2.88 3.81
N CYS A 16 -7.08 -2.11 3.07
CA CYS A 16 -5.99 -2.60 2.20
C CYS A 16 -4.60 -2.13 2.67
N ALA A 17 -4.43 -1.95 3.97
CA ALA A 17 -3.20 -1.42 4.55
C ALA A 17 -2.01 -2.35 4.34
N GLN A 18 -2.22 -3.67 4.46
CA GLN A 18 -1.16 -4.66 4.27
C GLN A 18 -0.64 -4.65 2.82
N GLU A 19 -1.54 -4.63 1.83
CA GLU A 19 -1.12 -4.60 0.43
C GLU A 19 -0.44 -3.28 0.04
N ASN A 20 -0.82 -2.17 0.69
CA ASN A 20 -0.11 -0.91 0.55
C ASN A 20 1.31 -1.00 1.14
N GLU A 21 1.47 -1.58 2.33
CA GLU A 21 2.77 -1.77 2.97
C GLU A 21 3.69 -2.68 2.13
N ASP A 22 3.19 -3.81 1.64
CA ASP A 22 3.93 -4.72 0.76
C ASP A 22 4.45 -3.98 -0.50
N LEU A 23 3.59 -3.13 -1.08
CA LEU A 23 3.92 -2.31 -2.24
C LEU A 23 5.01 -1.28 -1.91
N LEU A 24 4.89 -0.57 -0.78
CA LEU A 24 5.91 0.39 -0.31
C LEU A 24 7.25 -0.29 -0.02
N ILE A 25 7.24 -1.48 0.59
CA ILE A 25 8.45 -2.28 0.85
C ILE A 25 9.13 -2.67 -0.47
N CYS A 26 8.37 -3.15 -1.45
CA CYS A 26 8.94 -3.49 -2.76
C CYS A 26 9.62 -2.29 -3.43
N TYR A 27 8.99 -1.11 -3.40
CA TYR A 27 9.62 0.09 -3.94
C TYR A 27 10.80 0.56 -3.11
N ALA A 28 10.74 0.42 -1.78
CA ALA A 28 11.84 0.79 -0.91
C ALA A 28 13.11 -0.01 -1.24
N ASP A 29 12.95 -1.31 -1.55
CA ASP A 29 14.03 -2.21 -1.98
C ASP A 29 14.50 -1.92 -3.42
N LYS A 30 13.58 -1.93 -4.38
CA LYS A 30 13.94 -1.90 -5.81
C LYS A 30 14.13 -0.50 -6.38
N LYS A 31 13.54 0.51 -5.72
CA LYS A 31 13.43 1.90 -6.21
C LYS A 31 12.81 2.02 -7.61
N ASP A 32 12.03 1.02 -8.04
CA ASP A 32 11.36 0.97 -9.34
C ASP A 32 10.01 0.28 -9.23
N TRP A 33 8.93 1.05 -9.38
CA TRP A 33 7.56 0.56 -9.32
C TRP A 33 7.26 -0.50 -10.39
N ARG A 34 7.93 -0.46 -11.56
CA ARG A 34 7.69 -1.43 -12.64
C ARG A 34 8.06 -2.85 -12.22
N LEU A 35 9.02 -2.98 -11.30
CA LEU A 35 9.45 -4.25 -10.73
C LEU A 35 8.54 -4.72 -9.56
N CYS A 36 7.55 -3.92 -9.18
CA CYS A 36 6.57 -4.18 -8.12
C CYS A 36 5.16 -4.38 -8.67
N ALA A 37 5.05 -4.85 -9.93
CA ALA A 37 3.78 -5.05 -10.60
C ALA A 37 2.88 -6.04 -9.86
N ALA A 38 3.44 -7.06 -9.20
CA ALA A 38 2.67 -8.05 -8.46
C ALA A 38 2.00 -7.43 -7.23
N GLU A 39 2.74 -6.64 -6.46
CA GLU A 39 2.28 -5.92 -5.27
C GLU A 39 1.24 -4.86 -5.67
N MET A 40 1.47 -4.12 -6.76
CA MET A 40 0.47 -3.19 -7.31
C MET A 40 -0.85 -3.88 -7.66
N GLN A 41 -0.79 -5.07 -8.27
CA GLN A 41 -2.01 -5.82 -8.60
C GLN A 41 -2.73 -6.34 -7.36
N LYS A 42 -2.01 -6.75 -6.31
CA LYS A 42 -2.62 -7.13 -5.03
C LYS A 42 -3.34 -5.95 -4.40
N PHE A 43 -2.65 -4.81 -4.28
CA PHE A 43 -3.23 -3.59 -3.73
C PHE A 43 -4.49 -3.17 -4.51
N ARG A 44 -4.41 -3.14 -5.84
CA ARG A 44 -5.56 -2.81 -6.70
C ARG A 44 -6.74 -3.76 -6.50
N LYS A 45 -6.49 -5.08 -6.40
CA LYS A 45 -7.55 -6.07 -6.18
C LYS A 45 -8.25 -5.87 -4.84
N CYS A 46 -7.49 -5.62 -3.78
CA CYS A 46 -8.07 -5.30 -2.48
C CYS A 46 -8.93 -4.04 -2.58
N PHE A 47 -8.40 -2.98 -3.17
CA PHE A 47 -9.09 -1.69 -3.31
C PHE A 47 -10.37 -1.74 -4.14
N GLN A 48 -10.50 -2.73 -5.03
CA GLN A 48 -11.71 -2.95 -5.83
C GLN A 48 -12.74 -3.83 -5.12
N ALA A 49 -12.32 -4.59 -4.11
CA ALA A 49 -13.17 -5.50 -3.35
C ALA A 49 -13.85 -4.82 -2.14
N ASN A 50 -13.32 -3.68 -1.70
CA ASN A 50 -13.85 -2.84 -0.62
C ASN A 50 -14.50 -1.57 -1.19
#